data_AF-A0A970ZQS1-F1
#
_entry.id   AF-A0A970ZQS1-F1
#
_cell.length_a   1.000
_cell.length_b   1.000
_cell.length_c   1.000
_cell.angle_alpha   90.00
_cell.angle_beta   90.00
_cell.angle_gamma   90.00
#
_symmetry.space_group_name_H-M   'P 1'
#
loop_
_entity.id
_entity.type
_entity.pdbx_description
1 polymer ?
#
loop_
_entity_poly.entity_id
_entity_poly.type
_entity_poly.pdbx_seq_one_letter_code
_entity_poly.pdbx_strand_id
1 'polypeptide(L)'
;MSRLRDIYDESTTRLTPSVRERRLDIMRQALGKAEEMKVSLTREGKLEPAVRAEELRKEIQANLDEEIASAPASSSDMRTEEVNVRVPATADKVKPLATEVELKAGERFLIVPNHRDEWSGGGSMRGKFTDFRGYPDSRVDWMKMFWRIGDGKAAEVDPETVHTAEIDGILHLYAEDTNPIGNEGKIRVKITLHPEDAKP
;
A
#
# COMPACT_ATOMS: atom_id res chain seq x y z
N MET A 1 6.26 47.46 -1.03
CA MET A 1 4.89 47.19 -1.52
C MET A 1 4.98 46.37 -2.80
N SER A 2 4.10 45.37 -2.94
CA SER A 2 3.94 44.42 -4.07
C SER A 2 4.98 43.27 -4.07
N ARG A 3 4.64 41.97 -4.18
CA ARG A 3 3.44 41.30 -4.71
C ARG A 3 3.19 39.94 -4.03
N LEU A 4 1.89 39.61 -3.93
CA LEU A 4 1.34 38.27 -3.89
C LEU A 4 1.93 37.35 -4.97
N ARG A 5 2.45 36.20 -4.53
CA ARG A 5 2.75 34.92 -5.21
C ARG A 5 3.74 34.21 -4.25
N ASP A 6 3.45 33.12 -3.56
CA ASP A 6 2.74 31.91 -3.97
C ASP A 6 2.07 31.27 -2.75
N ILE A 7 0.75 31.07 -2.85
CA ILE A 7 -0.05 30.20 -1.99
C ILE A 7 -0.74 29.23 -2.95
N TYR A 8 -0.48 27.92 -2.73
CA TYR A 8 -1.00 26.71 -3.39
C TYR A 8 -0.50 26.31 -4.79
N ASP A 9 0.15 25.14 -4.83
CA ASP A 9 -0.10 24.07 -5.81
C ASP A 9 0.29 22.74 -5.13
N GLU A 10 -0.54 22.19 -4.24
CA GLU A 10 -1.48 21.09 -4.52
C GLU A 10 -0.93 20.00 -5.47
N SER A 11 -0.69 18.82 -4.88
CA SER A 11 -0.98 17.52 -5.48
C SER A 11 -0.77 17.35 -6.98
N THR A 12 0.42 16.92 -7.39
CA THR A 12 0.52 15.92 -8.47
C THR A 12 1.82 15.14 -8.36
N THR A 13 1.85 14.20 -7.42
CA THR A 13 2.60 12.96 -7.65
C THR A 13 2.00 12.38 -8.93
N ARG A 14 2.68 12.55 -10.07
CA ARG A 14 2.27 11.91 -11.32
C ARG A 14 2.45 10.40 -11.12
N LEU A 15 1.42 9.76 -10.61
CA LEU A 15 1.28 8.31 -10.61
C LEU A 15 1.38 7.89 -12.07
N THR A 16 2.45 7.19 -12.42
CA THR A 16 2.57 6.59 -13.73
C THR A 16 1.50 5.51 -13.85
N PRO A 17 0.66 5.52 -14.91
CA PRO A 17 -0.35 4.48 -15.06
C PRO A 17 0.35 3.12 -15.17
N SER A 18 -0.18 2.14 -14.44
CA SER A 18 0.24 0.75 -14.52
C SER A 18 0.11 0.24 -15.97
N VAL A 19 0.86 -0.80 -16.32
CA VAL A 19 0.83 -1.39 -17.67
C VAL A 19 -0.60 -1.76 -18.10
N ARG A 20 -1.44 -2.20 -17.14
CA ARG A 20 -2.84 -2.55 -17.36
C ARG A 20 -3.73 -1.33 -17.60
N GLU A 21 -3.58 -0.26 -16.83
CA GLU A 21 -4.34 0.99 -17.06
C GLU A 21 -4.03 1.57 -18.44
N ARG A 22 -2.76 1.56 -18.85
CA ARG A 22 -2.37 1.95 -20.22
C ARG A 22 -3.06 1.09 -21.27
N ARG A 23 -3.15 -0.23 -21.03
CA ARG A 23 -3.81 -1.16 -21.94
C ARG A 23 -5.32 -0.91 -22.06
N LEU A 24 -6.00 -0.67 -20.93
CA LEU A 24 -7.43 -0.32 -20.91
C LEU A 24 -7.70 1.02 -21.59
N ASP A 25 -6.84 2.02 -21.38
CA ASP A 25 -6.97 3.31 -22.06
C ASP A 25 -6.79 3.19 -23.57
N ILE A 26 -5.84 2.37 -24.03
CA ILE A 26 -5.67 2.07 -25.45
C ILE A 26 -6.93 1.40 -26.03
N MET A 27 -7.52 0.43 -25.32
CA MET A 27 -8.75 -0.25 -25.76
C MET A 27 -9.95 0.70 -25.83
N ARG A 28 -10.11 1.60 -24.84
CA ARG A 28 -11.16 2.64 -24.83
C ARG A 28 -11.00 3.64 -25.98
N GLN A 29 -9.77 4.05 -26.26
CA GLN A 29 -9.48 4.91 -27.42
C GLN A 29 -9.77 4.20 -28.74
N ALA A 30 -9.46 2.91 -28.85
CA ALA A 30 -9.76 2.11 -30.04
C ALA A 30 -11.28 1.98 -30.27
N LEU A 31 -12.06 1.79 -29.20
CA LEU A 31 -13.52 1.75 -29.26
C LEU A 31 -14.12 3.07 -29.77
N GLY A 32 -13.63 4.21 -29.27
CA GLY A 32 -14.04 5.53 -29.74
C GLY A 32 -13.76 5.72 -31.23
N LYS A 33 -12.56 5.34 -31.69
CA LYS A 33 -12.18 5.40 -33.11
C LYS A 33 -13.04 4.50 -33.99
N ALA A 34 -13.41 3.31 -33.52
CA ALA A 34 -14.27 2.39 -34.27
C ALA A 34 -15.69 2.96 -34.44
N GLU A 35 -16.24 3.62 -33.42
CA GLU A 35 -17.53 4.33 -33.51
C GLU A 35 -17.48 5.50 -34.50
N GLU A 36 -16.44 6.34 -34.41
CA GLU A 36 -16.24 7.45 -35.36
C GLU A 36 -16.14 6.96 -36.81
N MET A 37 -15.41 5.85 -37.02
CA MET A 37 -15.25 5.23 -38.33
C MET A 37 -16.59 4.73 -38.88
N LYS A 38 -17.39 4.04 -38.07
CA LYS A 38 -18.74 3.60 -38.45
C LYS A 38 -19.63 4.79 -38.83
N VAL A 39 -19.64 5.86 -38.02
CA VAL A 39 -20.45 7.07 -38.29
C VAL A 39 -20.04 7.71 -39.62
N SER A 40 -18.74 7.83 -39.90
CA SER A 40 -18.25 8.37 -41.18
C SER A 40 -18.67 7.51 -42.37
N LEU A 41 -18.44 6.19 -42.29
CA LEU A 41 -18.76 5.26 -43.38
C LEU A 41 -20.27 5.19 -43.67
N THR A 42 -21.10 5.31 -42.64
CA THR A 42 -22.57 5.36 -42.78
C THR A 42 -23.01 6.65 -43.48
N ARG A 43 -22.41 7.81 -43.14
CA ARG A 43 -22.66 9.09 -43.82
C ARG A 43 -22.24 9.07 -45.29
N GLU A 44 -21.18 8.33 -45.62
CA GLU A 44 -20.68 8.14 -46.97
C GLU A 44 -21.46 7.10 -47.79
N GLY A 45 -22.50 6.47 -47.22
CA GLY A 45 -23.28 5.42 -47.89
C GLY A 45 -22.54 4.09 -48.07
N LYS A 46 -21.39 3.91 -47.40
CA LYS A 46 -20.55 2.70 -47.46
C LYS A 46 -21.04 1.68 -46.44
N LEU A 47 -22.19 1.06 -46.72
CA LEU A 47 -22.88 0.15 -45.82
C LEU A 47 -22.05 -1.10 -45.45
N GLU A 48 -21.41 -1.74 -46.43
CA GLU A 48 -20.54 -2.92 -46.20
C GLU A 48 -19.36 -2.61 -45.25
N PRO A 49 -18.56 -1.56 -45.49
CA PRO A 49 -17.54 -1.12 -44.53
C PRO A 49 -18.09 -0.71 -43.16
N ALA A 50 -19.27 -0.11 -43.08
CA ALA A 50 -19.89 0.29 -41.82
C ALA A 50 -20.29 -0.92 -40.96
N VAL A 51 -20.76 -2.01 -41.58
CA VAL A 51 -21.05 -3.28 -40.90
C VAL A 51 -19.77 -3.89 -40.32
N ARG A 52 -18.67 -3.91 -41.08
CA ARG A 52 -17.37 -4.40 -40.59
C ARG A 52 -16.82 -3.54 -39.44
N ALA A 53 -17.03 -2.22 -39.47
CA ALA A 53 -16.64 -1.34 -38.39
C ALA A 53 -17.45 -1.61 -37.10
N GLU A 54 -18.74 -1.94 -37.23
CA GLU A 54 -19.59 -2.36 -36.12
C GLU A 54 -19.17 -3.71 -35.54
N GLU A 55 -18.77 -4.67 -36.37
CA GLU A 55 -18.22 -5.97 -35.93
C GLU A 55 -16.92 -5.78 -35.13
N LEU A 56 -15.99 -4.97 -35.66
CA LEU A 56 -14.74 -4.64 -34.97
C LEU A 56 -14.99 -3.93 -33.63
N ARG A 57 -15.97 -3.01 -33.57
CA ARG A 57 -16.38 -2.35 -32.33
C ARG A 57 -16.87 -3.37 -31.30
N LYS A 58 -17.70 -4.34 -31.71
CA LYS A 58 -18.19 -5.41 -30.83
C LYS A 58 -17.07 -6.30 -30.33
N GLU A 59 -16.10 -6.63 -31.17
CA GLU A 59 -14.91 -7.40 -30.78
C GLU A 59 -14.04 -6.64 -29.78
N ILE A 60 -13.78 -5.35 -30.01
CA ILE A 60 -13.05 -4.49 -29.06
C ILE A 60 -13.80 -4.41 -27.73
N GLN A 61 -15.14 -4.28 -27.77
CA GLN A 61 -15.96 -4.27 -26.56
C GLN A 61 -15.89 -5.60 -25.81
N ALA A 62 -16.00 -6.74 -26.49
CA ALA A 62 -15.90 -8.06 -25.88
C ALA A 62 -14.52 -8.29 -25.24
N ASN A 63 -13.44 -7.91 -25.93
CA ASN A 63 -12.08 -7.99 -25.39
C ASN A 63 -11.87 -7.04 -24.20
N LEU A 64 -12.49 -5.85 -24.23
CA LEU A 64 -12.46 -4.92 -23.11
C LEU A 64 -13.23 -5.50 -21.91
N ASP A 65 -14.40 -6.08 -22.14
CA ASP A 65 -15.21 -6.74 -21.12
C ASP A 65 -14.47 -7.96 -20.53
N GLU A 66 -13.75 -8.72 -21.35
CA GLU A 66 -12.89 -9.82 -20.90
C GLU A 66 -11.63 -9.32 -20.17
N GLU A 67 -10.97 -8.23 -20.58
CA GLU A 67 -9.85 -7.63 -19.84
C GLU A 67 -10.31 -7.02 -18.50
N ILE A 68 -11.57 -6.57 -18.43
CA ILE A 68 -12.24 -6.12 -17.20
C ILE A 68 -12.66 -7.32 -16.34
N ALA A 69 -13.18 -8.40 -16.93
CA ALA A 69 -13.69 -9.58 -16.22
C ALA A 69 -12.60 -10.59 -15.81
N SER A 70 -11.50 -10.67 -16.57
CA SER A 70 -10.28 -11.42 -16.23
C SER A 70 -9.41 -10.70 -15.21
N ALA A 71 -9.84 -9.51 -14.77
CA ALA A 71 -9.38 -9.01 -13.49
C ALA A 71 -9.62 -10.09 -12.42
N PRO A 72 -8.69 -10.35 -11.49
CA PRO A 72 -9.14 -10.81 -10.19
C PRO A 72 -10.24 -9.83 -9.75
N ALA A 73 -11.36 -10.38 -9.25
CA ALA A 73 -12.53 -9.61 -8.82
C ALA A 73 -12.12 -8.22 -8.34
N SER A 74 -12.69 -7.20 -8.97
CA SER A 74 -12.47 -5.79 -8.69
C SER A 74 -12.07 -5.56 -7.23
N SER A 75 -10.76 -5.37 -6.96
CA SER A 75 -10.27 -5.01 -5.63
C SER A 75 -10.65 -3.56 -5.25
N SER A 76 -11.58 -2.95 -5.99
CA SER A 76 -12.19 -1.66 -5.66
C SER A 76 -13.10 -1.70 -4.43
N ASP A 77 -13.33 -2.88 -3.85
CA ASP A 77 -13.97 -3.06 -2.54
C ASP A 77 -13.08 -3.83 -1.55
N MET A 78 -11.75 -3.87 -1.74
CA MET A 78 -10.89 -4.13 -0.58
C MET A 78 -11.05 -2.92 0.34
N ARG A 79 -11.89 -3.02 1.38
CA ARG A 79 -11.82 -2.13 2.54
C ARG A 79 -10.46 -2.33 3.18
N THR A 80 -9.49 -1.66 2.58
CA THR A 80 -8.14 -1.58 3.05
C THR A 80 -8.21 -0.60 4.20
N GLU A 81 -8.41 -1.13 5.40
CA GLU A 81 -8.38 -0.31 6.59
C GLU A 81 -6.93 0.09 6.84
N GLU A 82 -6.67 1.40 6.76
CA GLU A 82 -5.37 1.97 7.07
C GLU A 82 -5.38 2.52 8.49
N VAL A 83 -4.53 1.97 9.35
CA VAL A 83 -4.35 2.43 10.74
C VAL A 83 -2.97 3.06 10.86
N ASN A 84 -2.93 4.29 11.38
CA ASN A 84 -1.68 5.02 11.59
C ASN A 84 -1.34 5.02 13.08
N VAL A 85 -0.19 4.42 13.43
CA VAL A 85 0.28 4.33 14.82
C VAL A 85 1.61 5.05 15.00
N ARG A 86 1.92 5.45 16.23
CA ARG A 86 3.19 6.06 16.62
C ARG A 86 3.87 5.16 17.64
N VAL A 87 4.89 4.43 17.21
CA VAL A 87 5.64 3.51 18.07
C VAL A 87 6.73 4.31 18.79
N PRO A 88 6.65 4.52 20.12
CA PRO A 88 7.70 5.19 20.85
C PRO A 88 8.92 4.27 20.99
N ALA A 89 10.12 4.86 21.04
CA ALA A 89 11.37 4.13 21.25
C ALA A 89 11.46 3.41 22.61
N THR A 90 10.58 3.77 23.54
CA THR A 90 10.45 3.17 24.87
C THR A 90 9.54 1.94 24.90
N ALA A 91 8.81 1.64 23.82
CA ALA A 91 8.09 0.39 23.69
C ALA A 91 9.10 -0.72 23.39
N ASP A 92 9.18 -1.70 24.28
CA ASP A 92 10.11 -2.83 24.20
C ASP A 92 9.36 -4.17 24.17
N LYS A 93 10.11 -5.28 24.12
CA LYS A 93 9.52 -6.63 24.08
C LYS A 93 8.66 -6.96 25.32
N VAL A 94 8.97 -6.34 26.47
CA VAL A 94 8.26 -6.57 27.74
C VAL A 94 6.97 -5.75 27.80
N LYS A 95 7.02 -4.50 27.34
CA LYS A 95 5.91 -3.55 27.28
C LYS A 95 5.79 -2.98 25.86
N PRO A 96 5.34 -3.80 24.89
CA PRO A 96 5.20 -3.33 23.53
C PRO A 96 4.01 -2.38 23.40
N LEU A 97 3.98 -1.60 22.33
CA LEU A 97 2.80 -0.81 21.99
C LEU A 97 1.72 -1.76 21.47
N ALA A 98 0.65 -1.94 22.26
CA ALA A 98 -0.60 -2.49 21.75
C ALA A 98 -1.24 -1.49 20.78
N THR A 99 -1.44 -1.89 19.53
CA THR A 99 -2.14 -1.08 18.54
C THR A 99 -3.66 -1.23 18.70
N GLU A 100 -4.42 -0.45 17.93
CA GLU A 100 -5.89 -0.60 17.85
C GLU A 100 -6.31 -1.70 16.85
N VAL A 101 -5.33 -2.39 16.23
CA VAL A 101 -5.55 -3.43 15.24
C VAL A 101 -5.72 -4.78 15.94
N GLU A 102 -6.94 -5.31 15.93
CA GLU A 102 -7.24 -6.70 16.29
C GLU A 102 -7.28 -7.54 15.01
N LEU A 103 -6.46 -8.59 14.95
CA LEU A 103 -6.38 -9.51 13.81
C LEU A 103 -7.06 -10.83 14.15
N LYS A 104 -7.69 -11.44 13.16
CA LYS A 104 -8.14 -12.84 13.17
C LYS A 104 -7.18 -13.72 12.39
N ALA A 105 -7.05 -14.98 12.80
CA ALA A 105 -6.24 -15.95 12.10
C ALA A 105 -6.66 -16.05 10.63
N GLY A 106 -5.69 -15.98 9.72
CA GLY A 106 -5.90 -15.96 8.27
C GLY A 106 -6.00 -14.56 7.66
N GLU A 107 -6.23 -13.51 8.45
CA GLU A 107 -6.20 -12.13 7.93
C GLU A 107 -4.80 -11.73 7.48
N ARG A 108 -4.74 -10.95 6.40
CA ARG A 108 -3.49 -10.47 5.85
C ARG A 108 -3.28 -9.00 6.20
N PHE A 109 -2.04 -8.62 6.46
CA PHE A 109 -1.71 -7.24 6.82
C PHE A 109 -0.29 -6.87 6.38
N LEU A 110 -0.07 -5.57 6.18
CA LEU A 110 1.21 -4.98 5.84
C LEU A 110 1.57 -3.90 6.85
N ILE A 111 2.82 -3.88 7.31
CA ILE A 111 3.33 -2.90 8.25
C ILE A 111 4.40 -2.06 7.54
N VAL A 112 4.15 -0.76 7.37
CA VAL A 112 5.05 0.16 6.68
C VAL A 112 5.50 1.28 7.62
N PRO A 113 6.70 1.18 8.21
CA PRO A 113 7.31 2.26 8.97
C PRO A 113 7.65 3.47 8.08
N ASN A 114 7.57 4.67 8.64
CA ASN A 114 8.03 5.88 7.97
C ASN A 114 9.56 5.94 8.01
N HIS A 115 10.20 5.78 6.86
CA HIS A 115 11.66 5.81 6.70
C HIS A 115 12.34 7.13 7.08
N ARG A 116 11.59 8.22 7.28
CA ARG A 116 12.14 9.52 7.71
C ARG A 116 12.06 9.72 9.22
N ASP A 117 11.32 8.87 9.91
CA ASP A 117 11.26 8.94 11.37
C ASP A 117 12.40 8.13 11.95
N GLU A 118 12.93 8.63 13.06
CA GLU A 118 14.05 8.02 13.73
C GLU A 118 13.79 7.95 15.23
N TRP A 119 14.50 7.02 15.86
CA TRP A 119 14.62 6.90 17.30
C TRP A 119 16.07 6.65 17.70
N SER A 120 16.38 6.78 18.98
CA SER A 120 17.70 6.45 19.51
C SER A 120 17.58 5.53 20.72
N GLY A 121 18.50 4.59 20.84
CA GLY A 121 18.76 3.85 22.07
C GLY A 121 19.42 4.73 23.13
N GLY A 122 19.30 4.35 24.39
CA GLY A 122 20.00 4.97 25.50
C GLY A 122 21.52 4.69 25.52
N GLY A 123 22.13 4.93 26.67
CA GLY A 123 23.55 4.59 26.91
C GLY A 123 24.52 5.23 25.91
N SER A 124 25.38 4.40 25.30
CA SER A 124 26.43 4.82 24.35
C SER A 124 25.91 5.33 23.00
N MET A 125 24.63 5.04 22.71
CA MET A 125 23.95 5.48 21.48
C MET A 125 22.96 6.62 21.73
N ARG A 126 22.91 7.16 22.96
CA ARG A 126 22.07 8.31 23.29
C ARG A 126 22.33 9.47 22.32
N GLY A 127 21.26 9.96 21.70
CA GLY A 127 21.31 11.05 20.72
C GLY A 127 21.83 10.66 19.34
N LYS A 128 22.17 9.38 19.11
CA LYS A 128 22.49 8.84 17.78
C LYS A 128 21.24 8.18 17.23
N PHE A 129 20.59 8.85 16.30
CA PHE A 129 19.33 8.41 15.73
C PHE A 129 19.52 7.32 14.67
N THR A 130 18.55 6.43 14.58
CA THR A 130 18.45 5.34 13.60
C THR A 130 17.00 5.13 13.21
N ASP A 131 16.77 4.52 12.05
CA ASP A 131 15.43 4.18 11.58
C ASP A 131 14.96 2.84 12.19
N PHE A 132 13.83 2.35 11.71
CA PHE A 132 13.24 1.08 12.15
C PHE A 132 14.12 -0.16 11.89
N ARG A 133 15.17 -0.06 11.08
CA ARG A 133 16.10 -1.18 10.82
C ARG A 133 17.12 -1.34 11.96
N GLY A 134 17.19 -0.35 12.85
CA GLY A 134 18.13 -0.35 13.97
C GLY A 134 19.55 0.00 13.54
N TYR A 135 20.47 -0.07 14.50
CA TYR A 135 21.84 0.34 14.26
C TYR A 135 22.58 -0.68 13.36
N PRO A 136 23.16 -0.25 12.21
CA PRO A 136 23.73 -1.14 11.20
C PRO A 136 24.93 -1.96 11.70
N ASP A 137 25.66 -1.44 12.68
CA ASP A 137 26.85 -2.10 13.26
C ASP A 137 26.54 -2.90 14.54
N SER A 138 25.27 -2.99 14.95
CA SER A 138 24.91 -3.76 16.14
C SER A 138 24.87 -5.25 15.82
N ARG A 139 25.54 -6.08 16.62
CA ARG A 139 25.54 -7.54 16.47
C ARG A 139 24.23 -8.20 16.97
N VAL A 140 23.25 -7.42 17.40
CA VAL A 140 22.14 -7.88 18.26
C VAL A 140 20.80 -7.22 17.94
N ASP A 141 20.54 -6.87 16.67
CA ASP A 141 19.27 -6.27 16.22
C ASP A 141 18.84 -5.02 17.03
N TRP A 142 19.77 -4.32 17.66
CA TRP A 142 19.43 -3.29 18.64
C TRP A 142 18.74 -2.09 17.99
N MET A 143 17.63 -1.67 18.58
CA MET A 143 16.73 -0.62 18.09
C MET A 143 16.03 -0.96 16.76
N LYS A 144 16.07 -2.20 16.32
CA LYS A 144 15.25 -2.66 15.19
C LYS A 144 13.79 -2.81 15.61
N MET A 145 12.87 -2.57 14.71
CA MET A 145 11.43 -2.70 14.98
C MET A 145 10.95 -4.14 14.78
N PHE A 146 10.19 -4.63 15.76
CA PHE A 146 9.56 -5.94 15.74
C PHE A 146 8.05 -5.81 15.94
N TRP A 147 7.34 -6.84 15.50
CA TRP A 147 5.91 -7.00 15.71
C TRP A 147 5.57 -8.40 16.26
N ARG A 148 4.43 -8.51 16.94
CA ARG A 148 3.80 -9.79 17.32
C ARG A 148 2.29 -9.65 17.44
N ILE A 149 1.55 -10.74 17.32
CA ILE A 149 0.09 -10.77 17.57
C ILE A 149 -0.13 -11.44 18.93
N GLY A 150 -0.81 -10.76 19.86
CA GLY A 150 -1.01 -11.26 21.23
C GLY A 150 0.31 -11.72 21.89
N ASP A 151 0.30 -12.97 22.37
CA ASP A 151 1.46 -13.67 22.93
C ASP A 151 2.19 -14.58 21.90
N GLY A 152 1.90 -14.38 20.62
CA GLY A 152 2.48 -15.12 19.51
C GLY A 152 3.96 -14.84 19.28
N LYS A 153 4.54 -15.53 18.29
CA LYS A 153 5.93 -15.36 17.90
C LYS A 153 6.17 -13.96 17.36
N ALA A 154 7.25 -13.32 17.81
CA ALA A 154 7.67 -12.04 17.27
C ALA A 154 8.46 -12.21 15.96
N ALA A 155 8.32 -11.22 15.08
CA ALA A 155 9.04 -11.12 13.82
C ALA A 155 9.54 -9.69 13.58
N GLU A 156 10.60 -9.58 12.78
CA GLU A 156 11.10 -8.29 12.30
C GLU A 156 10.05 -7.63 11.39
N VAL A 157 9.95 -6.30 11.44
CA VAL A 157 9.14 -5.55 10.48
C VAL A 157 9.87 -5.46 9.15
N ASP A 158 9.27 -6.06 8.11
CA ASP A 158 9.68 -5.93 6.72
C ASP A 158 8.59 -5.16 5.93
N PRO A 159 8.86 -3.91 5.48
CA PRO A 159 7.87 -3.08 4.80
C PRO A 159 7.45 -3.58 3.41
N GLU A 160 8.13 -4.61 2.87
CA GLU A 160 7.82 -5.20 1.57
C GLU A 160 7.01 -6.50 1.68
N THR A 161 6.89 -7.06 2.90
CA THR A 161 6.25 -8.35 3.12
C THR A 161 4.82 -8.20 3.65
N VAL A 162 3.85 -8.75 2.91
CA VAL A 162 2.49 -8.95 3.42
C VAL A 162 2.49 -10.19 4.31
N HIS A 163 2.10 -10.02 5.57
CA HIS A 163 2.02 -11.09 6.57
C HIS A 163 0.61 -11.67 6.63
N THR A 164 0.51 -12.91 7.12
CA THR A 164 -0.76 -13.56 7.46
C THR A 164 -0.77 -13.81 8.97
N ALA A 165 -1.85 -13.42 9.63
CA ALA A 165 -2.04 -13.66 11.05
C ALA A 165 -2.19 -15.17 11.32
N GLU A 166 -1.30 -15.74 12.15
CA GLU A 166 -1.35 -17.16 12.52
C GLU A 166 -2.35 -17.44 13.65
N ILE A 167 -2.63 -16.41 14.46
CA ILE A 167 -3.51 -16.49 15.63
C ILE A 167 -4.36 -15.23 15.73
N ASP A 168 -5.45 -15.31 16.49
CA ASP A 168 -6.25 -14.16 16.86
C ASP A 168 -5.51 -13.30 17.90
N GLY A 169 -5.62 -11.97 17.79
CA GLY A 169 -5.19 -11.07 18.85
C GLY A 169 -4.82 -9.67 18.38
N ILE A 170 -4.42 -8.84 19.35
CA ILE A 170 -3.98 -7.47 19.09
C ILE A 170 -2.57 -7.48 18.50
N LEU A 171 -2.36 -6.70 17.44
CA LEU A 171 -1.04 -6.44 16.88
C LEU A 171 -0.24 -5.51 17.80
N HIS A 172 0.96 -5.93 18.14
CA HIS A 172 1.90 -5.21 18.98
C HIS A 172 3.15 -4.81 18.19
N LEU A 173 3.69 -3.62 18.45
CA LEU A 173 4.91 -3.09 17.84
C LEU A 173 5.89 -2.59 18.91
N TYR A 174 7.18 -2.80 18.71
CA TYR A 174 8.20 -2.38 19.68
C TYR A 174 9.60 -2.27 19.05
N ALA A 175 10.52 -1.61 19.76
CA ALA A 175 11.95 -1.60 19.49
C ALA A 175 12.64 -2.77 20.22
N GLU A 176 13.54 -3.49 19.54
CA GLU A 176 14.36 -4.51 20.19
C GLU A 176 15.41 -3.83 21.06
N ASP A 177 15.09 -3.73 22.33
CA ASP A 177 15.97 -3.26 23.40
C ASP A 177 15.62 -4.01 24.69
N THR A 178 16.64 -4.38 25.45
CA THR A 178 16.46 -5.00 26.78
C THR A 178 16.38 -3.96 27.90
N ASN A 179 16.74 -2.70 27.60
CA ASN A 179 16.69 -1.59 28.53
C ASN A 179 16.23 -0.31 27.82
N PRO A 180 14.91 -0.08 27.68
CA PRO A 180 14.38 1.10 26.99
C PRO A 180 14.60 2.43 27.74
N ILE A 181 15.26 2.41 28.91
CA ILE A 181 15.48 3.62 29.71
C ILE A 181 16.42 4.57 28.97
N GLY A 182 15.90 5.75 28.64
CA GLY A 182 16.64 6.78 27.93
C GLY A 182 16.63 6.61 26.41
N ASN A 183 15.76 5.73 25.89
CA ASN A 183 15.42 5.73 24.47
C ASN A 183 14.58 6.97 24.16
N GLU A 184 14.80 7.54 22.98
CA GLU A 184 14.18 8.80 22.54
C GLU A 184 13.63 8.66 21.12
N GLY A 185 12.61 9.46 20.82
CA GLY A 185 11.99 9.46 19.49
C GLY A 185 10.85 8.46 19.34
N LYS A 186 10.31 8.42 18.13
CA LYS A 186 9.15 7.60 17.76
C LYS A 186 9.09 7.44 16.25
N ILE A 187 8.61 6.30 15.80
CA ILE A 187 8.42 5.99 14.39
C ILE A 187 6.92 5.91 14.10
N ARG A 188 6.45 6.68 13.12
CA ARG A 188 5.10 6.52 12.57
C ARG A 188 5.07 5.27 11.71
N VAL A 189 4.04 4.46 11.89
CA VAL A 189 3.85 3.22 11.15
C VAL A 189 2.44 3.23 10.56
N LYS A 190 2.35 2.91 9.28
CA LYS A 190 1.10 2.65 8.60
C LYS A 190 0.86 1.15 8.57
N ILE A 191 -0.29 0.72 9.07
CA ILE A 191 -0.74 -0.66 9.01
C ILE A 191 -1.89 -0.72 8.01
N THR A 192 -1.81 -1.66 7.09
CA THR A 192 -2.77 -1.86 6.01
C THR A 192 -3.38 -3.25 6.17
N LEU A 193 -4.69 -3.33 6.38
CA LEU A 193 -5.41 -4.60 6.54
C LEU A 193 -5.99 -5.09 5.20
N HIS A 194 -5.97 -6.39 5.00
CA HIS A 194 -6.53 -7.09 3.84
C HIS A 194 -7.51 -8.19 4.33
N PRO A 195 -8.72 -7.80 4.74
CA PRO A 195 -9.66 -8.69 5.45
C PRO A 195 -10.29 -9.80 4.59
N GLU A 196 -10.23 -9.73 3.25
CA GLU A 196 -11.02 -10.63 2.37
C GLU A 196 -10.24 -11.79 1.71
N ASP A 197 -8.98 -12.01 2.06
CA ASP A 197 -8.18 -13.13 1.52
C ASP A 197 -8.19 -14.39 2.39
N ALA A 198 -8.89 -14.38 3.52
CA ALA A 198 -9.07 -15.57 4.35
C ALA A 198 -9.99 -16.55 3.60
N LYS A 199 -9.39 -17.57 2.96
CA LYS A 199 -10.15 -18.64 2.30
C LYS A 199 -11.15 -19.28 3.30
N PRO A 200 -12.37 -19.64 2.83
CA PRO A 200 -13.33 -20.40 3.63
C PRO A 200 -12.83 -21.80 3.97
#